data_AF-A0A927M0E2-F1
#
_entry.id   AF-A0A927M0E2-F1
#
_cell.length_a   1.000
_cell.length_b   1.000
_cell.length_c   1.000
_cell.angle_alpha   90.00
_cell.angle_beta   90.00
_cell.angle_gamma   90.00
#
_symmetry.space_group_name_H-M   'P 1'
#
loop_
_entity.id
_entity.type
_entity.pdbx_description
1 polymer ?
#
loop_
_entity_poly.entity_id
_entity_poly.type
_entity_poly.pdbx_seq_one_letter_code
_entity_poly.pdbx_strand_id
1 'polypeptide(L)'
;MTATSLCPVCRRADAGGSHCARCGWQMSGPLLLGGGDPETLDASRRDLESAGHRWDAIAATRAARATGDPFDAYADLLRGEGAAVATDLPTSSPGHPADLAPMLARLVSGDLPALHFVEFTAEHAVRVTATADRAGVPAIGSGPVHLPWSSAVLGAAPRVRAFRLAGGVGREPVDAGAFDEVTARSLAGFLPADGETVLVTRHPGWVLLERAAELARRHHAPVAELVDPSRTGTLSELVAAVLRRAPLAYDYVLLGMSVDHDTGQVDLVPLTLFPAGTVTPADRPLSRQVPVYGPPIAAEATTATLPLLARHGAHPADWPILRLPRLELAGRAAETVTVTLVGPGALHCADGRNGDLPVDDPESLRTGLRHRPMTIPVPPSLDLVCLVELCGGSRDEVQDRLDILLRTVDLLTERYARQDSLRIGVVGYFDHVYTEAKGDRQRELCRVVELGEPGFVRAQVARWRPAPRQRDYATAVGDALARANRLRWRRDDPRVEHAVLMIGRRPPEARPGSDDLIPTCPRQVDWQVEMNRLQVLRARRVARVDLPADWPGTDRAGNHARSYAEHAWQVLARDGLHHEDGRPEDLADLVSDRPSIADSKAFPFPFLAPAERGRSR
;
A
#
# COMPACT_ATOMS: atom_id res chain seq x y z
N MET A 1 -7.75 1.04 -72.73
CA MET A 1 -6.75 1.12 -71.65
C MET A 1 -5.61 1.98 -72.16
N THR A 2 -5.55 3.25 -71.75
CA THR A 2 -4.42 4.14 -72.03
C THR A 2 -3.19 3.61 -71.30
N ALA A 3 -2.10 3.33 -72.03
CA ALA A 3 -0.84 2.92 -71.41
C ALA A 3 -0.37 4.03 -70.46
N THR A 4 -0.33 3.75 -69.16
CA THR A 4 0.14 4.69 -68.16
C THR A 4 1.64 4.92 -68.38
N SER A 5 2.03 6.12 -68.81
CA SER A 5 3.44 6.47 -68.98
C SER A 5 4.16 6.45 -67.63
N LEU A 6 5.30 5.78 -67.55
CA LEU A 6 6.17 5.79 -66.37
C LEU A 6 7.19 6.94 -66.50
N CYS A 7 7.46 7.64 -65.40
CA CYS A 7 8.54 8.62 -65.35
C CYS A 7 9.91 7.93 -65.61
N PRO A 8 10.73 8.42 -66.55
CA PRO A 8 11.99 7.75 -66.88
C PRO A 8 13.06 7.86 -65.77
N VAL A 9 12.93 8.86 -64.89
CA VAL A 9 13.84 9.05 -63.74
C VAL A 9 13.48 8.11 -62.59
N CYS A 10 12.26 8.19 -62.05
CA CYS A 10 11.87 7.44 -60.84
C CYS A 10 10.98 6.21 -61.10
N ARG A 11 10.68 5.89 -62.37
CA ARG A 11 9.87 4.75 -62.84
C ARG A 11 8.48 4.61 -62.23
N ARG A 12 7.91 5.69 -61.68
CA ARG A 12 6.51 5.69 -61.20
C ARG A 12 5.53 6.06 -62.30
N ALA A 13 4.33 5.49 -62.21
CA ALA A 13 3.19 5.88 -63.03
C ALA A 13 2.93 7.38 -62.89
N ASP A 14 2.86 8.06 -64.04
CA ASP A 14 2.54 9.46 -64.12
C ASP A 14 1.01 9.67 -64.20
N ALA A 15 0.53 10.72 -63.56
CA ALA A 15 -0.88 11.11 -63.55
C ALA A 15 -1.22 12.09 -64.68
N GLY A 16 -0.31 12.29 -65.66
CA GLY A 16 -0.52 13.15 -66.82
C GLY A 16 -0.14 14.63 -66.58
N GLY A 17 0.74 14.91 -65.61
CA GLY A 17 1.24 16.26 -65.35
C GLY A 17 2.44 16.62 -66.24
N SER A 18 2.74 17.92 -66.41
CA SER A 18 3.95 18.36 -67.15
C SER A 18 5.26 18.02 -66.42
N HIS A 19 5.18 17.76 -65.11
CA HIS A 19 6.28 17.29 -64.27
C HIS A 19 5.83 16.09 -63.44
N CYS A 20 6.75 15.16 -63.18
CA CYS A 20 6.53 14.04 -62.28
C CYS A 20 6.34 14.57 -60.85
N ALA A 21 5.18 14.28 -60.24
CA ALA A 21 4.83 14.72 -58.90
C ALA A 21 5.80 14.25 -57.78
N ARG A 22 6.71 13.31 -58.10
CA ARG A 22 7.65 12.75 -57.12
C ARG A 22 9.09 13.20 -57.27
N CYS A 23 9.65 13.09 -58.47
CA CYS A 23 11.04 13.48 -58.72
C CYS A 23 11.18 14.85 -59.38
N GLY A 24 10.06 15.49 -59.74
CA GLY A 24 10.05 16.79 -60.41
C GLY A 24 10.53 16.76 -61.86
N TRP A 25 10.83 15.59 -62.44
CA TRP A 25 11.28 15.47 -63.83
C TRP A 25 10.22 15.97 -64.81
N GLN A 26 10.62 16.79 -65.79
CA GLN A 26 9.73 17.29 -66.82
C GLN A 26 9.29 16.14 -67.75
N MET A 27 8.01 15.79 -67.70
CA MET A 27 7.42 14.67 -68.45
C MET A 27 7.02 15.06 -69.87
N SER A 28 6.82 16.36 -70.13
CA SER A 28 6.46 16.89 -71.44
C SER A 28 7.20 18.20 -71.72
N GLY A 29 7.96 18.22 -72.82
CA GLY A 29 8.66 19.40 -73.33
C GLY A 29 7.82 20.24 -74.30
N PRO A 30 8.35 21.38 -74.76
CA PRO A 30 7.73 22.15 -75.84
C PRO A 30 7.60 21.30 -77.12
N LEU A 31 6.53 21.54 -77.90
CA LEU A 31 6.32 20.87 -79.18
C LEU A 31 7.39 21.30 -80.20
N LEU A 32 8.10 20.34 -80.78
CA LEU A 32 9.11 20.58 -81.83
C LEU A 32 8.53 20.26 -83.21
N LEU A 33 8.65 21.19 -84.16
CA LEU A 33 8.29 20.98 -85.56
C LEU A 33 9.47 20.32 -86.29
N GLY A 34 9.27 19.11 -86.84
CA GLY A 34 10.26 18.41 -87.68
C GLY A 34 11.12 17.33 -87.00
N GLY A 35 10.81 16.95 -85.75
CA GLY A 35 11.66 16.07 -84.94
C GLY A 35 12.77 16.85 -84.24
N GLY A 36 13.24 16.36 -83.08
CA GLY A 36 14.36 17.00 -82.38
C GLY A 36 15.66 16.85 -83.17
N ASP A 37 16.42 17.94 -83.32
CA ASP A 37 17.77 17.85 -83.86
C ASP A 37 18.67 16.97 -82.96
N PRO A 38 19.77 16.39 -83.49
CA PRO A 38 20.63 15.50 -82.73
C PRO A 38 21.20 16.13 -81.44
N GLU A 39 21.48 17.44 -81.43
CA GLU A 39 22.04 18.15 -80.28
C GLU A 39 21.02 18.28 -79.15
N THR A 40 19.77 18.60 -79.48
CA THR A 40 18.63 18.64 -78.54
C THR A 40 18.32 17.26 -77.96
N LEU A 41 18.38 16.21 -78.78
CA LEU A 41 18.18 14.82 -78.32
C LEU A 41 19.33 14.36 -77.39
N ASP A 42 20.57 14.73 -77.71
CA ASP A 42 21.74 14.42 -76.88
C ASP A 42 21.75 15.20 -75.56
N ALA A 43 21.35 16.48 -75.58
CA ALA A 43 21.16 17.28 -74.37
C ALA A 43 20.08 16.67 -73.46
N SER A 44 18.93 16.31 -74.04
CA SER A 44 17.84 15.64 -73.30
C SER A 44 18.28 14.30 -72.70
N ARG A 45 19.12 13.53 -73.41
CA ARG A 45 19.67 12.26 -72.91
C ARG A 45 20.60 12.50 -71.71
N ARG A 46 21.51 13.48 -71.80
CA ARG A 46 22.41 13.85 -70.70
C ARG A 46 21.65 14.35 -69.47
N ASP A 47 20.62 15.16 -69.66
CA ASP A 47 19.78 15.63 -68.55
C ASP A 47 19.05 14.48 -67.86
N LEU A 48 18.55 13.52 -68.65
CA LEU A 48 17.89 12.33 -68.12
C LEU A 48 18.86 11.44 -67.34
N GLU A 49 20.07 11.22 -67.86
CA GLU A 49 21.13 10.46 -67.18
C GLU A 49 21.54 11.14 -65.87
N SER A 50 21.73 12.46 -65.88
CA SER A 50 22.07 13.24 -64.68
C SER A 50 20.94 13.21 -63.64
N ALA A 51 19.69 13.35 -64.06
CA ALA A 51 18.54 13.25 -63.16
C ALA A 51 18.35 11.83 -62.60
N GLY A 52 18.59 10.80 -63.42
CA GLY A 52 18.63 9.40 -63.01
C GLY A 52 19.70 9.13 -61.97
N HIS A 53 20.92 9.63 -62.21
CA HIS A 53 22.04 9.54 -61.28
C HIS A 53 21.71 10.22 -59.94
N ARG A 54 21.21 11.45 -59.98
CA ARG A 54 20.85 12.22 -58.78
C ARG A 54 19.80 11.49 -57.94
N TRP A 55 18.78 10.92 -58.58
CA TRP A 55 17.74 10.14 -57.90
C TRP A 55 18.32 8.93 -57.18
N ASP A 56 19.15 8.14 -57.89
CA ASP A 56 19.77 6.95 -57.33
C ASP A 56 20.79 7.31 -56.23
N ALA A 57 21.55 8.41 -56.38
CA ALA A 57 22.49 8.89 -55.36
C ALA A 57 21.79 9.28 -54.04
N ILE A 58 20.58 9.86 -54.11
CA ILE A 58 19.76 10.15 -52.92
C ILE A 58 19.34 8.83 -52.22
N ALA A 59 18.93 7.83 -52.99
CA ALA A 59 18.57 6.52 -52.45
C ALA A 59 19.79 5.79 -51.83
N ALA A 60 20.94 5.84 -52.50
CA ALA A 60 22.20 5.29 -51.98
C ALA A 60 22.63 5.99 -50.69
N THR A 61 22.49 7.31 -50.59
CA THR A 61 22.78 8.06 -49.36
C THR A 61 21.90 7.60 -48.20
N ARG A 62 20.60 7.36 -48.43
CA ARG A 62 19.69 6.81 -47.41
C ARG A 62 20.07 5.40 -47.01
N ALA A 63 20.37 4.53 -47.98
CA ALA A 63 20.76 3.15 -47.75
C ALA A 63 22.07 3.07 -46.95
N ALA A 64 23.11 3.81 -47.37
CA ALA A 64 24.39 3.93 -46.69
C ALA A 64 24.24 4.34 -45.21
N ARG A 65 23.40 5.36 -44.93
CA ARG A 65 23.12 5.79 -43.56
C ARG A 65 22.41 4.72 -42.72
N ALA A 66 21.53 3.91 -43.34
CA ALA A 66 20.79 2.88 -42.62
C ALA A 66 21.61 1.60 -42.39
N THR A 67 22.50 1.23 -43.32
CA THR A 67 23.33 0.01 -43.20
C THR A 67 24.68 0.27 -42.55
N GLY A 68 25.13 1.52 -42.47
CA GLY A 68 26.47 1.89 -42.03
C GLY A 68 27.55 1.71 -43.10
N ASP A 69 27.17 1.34 -44.33
CA ASP A 69 28.11 1.19 -45.45
C ASP A 69 28.57 2.55 -46.00
N PRO A 70 29.80 2.66 -46.53
CA PRO A 70 30.22 3.86 -47.24
C PRO A 70 29.42 4.05 -48.53
N PHE A 71 29.19 5.30 -48.93
CA PHE A 71 28.45 5.63 -50.17
C PHE A 71 29.03 4.94 -51.41
N ASP A 72 30.37 4.88 -51.51
CA ASP A 72 31.08 4.28 -52.64
C ASP A 72 30.76 2.79 -52.83
N ALA A 73 30.29 2.11 -51.78
CA ALA A 73 29.83 0.73 -51.89
C ALA A 73 28.61 0.60 -52.82
N TYR A 74 27.87 1.68 -53.10
CA TYR A 74 26.67 1.67 -53.94
C TYR A 74 26.94 2.15 -55.39
N ALA A 75 28.17 2.53 -55.73
CA ALA A 75 28.50 3.15 -57.01
C ALA A 75 28.16 2.25 -58.22
N ASP A 76 28.28 0.93 -58.07
CA ASP A 76 27.94 -0.06 -59.09
C ASP A 76 26.43 -0.15 -59.40
N LEU A 77 25.59 0.31 -58.47
CA LEU A 77 24.13 0.29 -58.59
C LEU A 77 23.55 1.54 -59.26
N LEU A 78 24.31 2.63 -59.32
CA LEU A 78 23.83 3.92 -59.84
C LEU A 78 23.73 3.91 -61.38
N ARG A 79 22.72 4.62 -61.91
CA ARG A 79 22.65 4.97 -63.34
C ARG A 79 23.45 6.24 -63.61
N GLY A 80 24.20 6.27 -64.72
CA GLY A 80 24.99 7.44 -65.13
C GLY A 80 26.18 7.74 -64.23
N GLU A 81 26.99 8.72 -64.64
CA GLU A 81 28.16 9.20 -63.90
C GLU A 81 27.86 10.54 -63.21
N GLY A 82 28.40 10.75 -62.01
CA GLY A 82 28.18 11.98 -61.25
C GLY A 82 28.77 11.91 -59.84
N ALA A 83 28.88 13.08 -59.21
CA ALA A 83 29.35 13.21 -57.83
C ALA A 83 28.23 12.91 -56.82
N ALA A 84 28.62 12.45 -55.63
CA ALA A 84 27.69 12.24 -54.51
C ALA A 84 26.91 13.53 -54.21
N VAL A 85 25.59 13.38 -54.06
CA VAL A 85 24.70 14.52 -53.83
C VAL A 85 24.57 14.72 -52.32
N ALA A 86 25.25 15.73 -51.78
CA ALA A 86 24.97 16.23 -50.43
C ALA A 86 23.59 16.90 -50.44
N THR A 87 22.56 16.15 -50.08
CA THR A 87 21.21 16.70 -49.91
C THR A 87 20.81 16.63 -48.44
N ASP A 88 20.40 17.78 -47.91
CA ASP A 88 19.52 17.83 -46.75
C ASP A 88 18.24 17.11 -47.16
N LEU A 89 18.12 15.86 -46.70
CA LEU A 89 16.93 15.06 -46.91
C LEU A 89 15.74 15.87 -46.37
N PRO A 90 14.66 16.08 -47.15
CA PRO A 90 13.51 16.84 -46.69
C PRO A 90 13.02 16.23 -45.37
N THR A 91 13.14 17.02 -44.31
CA THR A 91 12.55 16.73 -43.00
C THR A 91 11.05 16.77 -43.20
N SER A 92 10.43 15.59 -43.23
CA SER A 92 8.96 15.52 -43.21
C SER A 92 8.47 16.29 -42.00
N SER A 93 7.47 17.15 -42.21
CA SER A 93 6.81 17.85 -41.12
C SER A 93 6.35 16.84 -40.07
N PRO A 94 6.58 17.08 -38.77
CA PRO A 94 6.09 16.19 -37.73
C PRO A 94 4.57 16.11 -37.85
N GLY A 95 4.06 14.93 -38.21
CA GLY A 95 2.65 14.62 -38.03
C GLY A 95 2.30 14.77 -36.56
N HIS A 96 1.06 15.20 -36.26
CA HIS A 96 0.60 15.18 -34.88
C HIS A 96 0.71 13.73 -34.35
N PRO A 97 1.31 13.50 -33.17
CA PRO A 97 1.35 12.17 -32.58
C PRO A 97 -0.09 11.69 -32.39
N ALA A 98 -0.42 10.52 -32.92
CA ALA A 98 -1.74 9.93 -32.71
C ALA A 98 -2.01 9.76 -31.21
N ASP A 99 -3.23 10.06 -30.79
CA ASP A 99 -3.64 9.86 -29.40
C ASP A 99 -3.83 8.36 -29.13
N LEU A 100 -2.79 7.78 -28.52
CA LEU A 100 -2.69 6.47 -27.87
C LEU A 100 -3.86 6.11 -26.93
N ALA A 101 -4.40 7.12 -26.23
CA ALA A 101 -5.10 6.91 -24.98
C ALA A 101 -6.35 6.00 -25.09
N PRO A 102 -7.23 6.14 -26.11
CA PRO A 102 -8.43 5.30 -26.22
C PRO A 102 -8.11 3.82 -26.43
N MET A 103 -7.08 3.51 -27.24
CA MET A 103 -6.66 2.14 -27.50
C MET A 103 -6.01 1.52 -26.27
N LEU A 104 -5.17 2.28 -25.57
CA LEU A 104 -4.54 1.83 -24.32
C LEU A 104 -5.58 1.56 -23.24
N ALA A 105 -6.60 2.41 -23.11
CA ALA A 105 -7.71 2.20 -22.17
C ALA A 105 -8.49 0.91 -22.45
N ARG A 106 -8.79 0.64 -23.73
CA ARG A 106 -9.45 -0.61 -24.16
C ARG A 106 -8.57 -1.84 -23.99
N LEU A 107 -7.26 -1.69 -24.18
CA LEU A 107 -6.29 -2.78 -23.98
C LEU A 107 -6.28 -3.20 -22.50
N VAL A 108 -6.16 -2.24 -21.58
CA VAL A 108 -6.08 -2.55 -20.15
C VAL A 108 -7.41 -2.96 -19.52
N SER A 109 -8.55 -2.54 -20.07
CA SER A 109 -9.88 -3.03 -19.67
C SER A 109 -10.20 -4.44 -20.19
N GLY A 110 -9.45 -4.93 -21.17
CA GLY A 110 -9.69 -6.21 -21.85
C GLY A 110 -10.68 -6.13 -23.02
N ASP A 111 -11.20 -4.95 -23.35
CA ASP A 111 -12.06 -4.74 -24.53
C ASP A 111 -11.31 -4.89 -25.86
N LEU A 112 -9.99 -4.73 -25.82
CA LEU A 112 -9.07 -5.01 -26.92
C LEU A 112 -8.11 -6.13 -26.48
N PRO A 113 -8.17 -7.33 -27.10
CA PRO A 113 -7.32 -8.45 -26.68
C PRO A 113 -5.82 -8.20 -26.97
N ALA A 114 -5.52 -7.49 -28.05
CA ALA A 114 -4.16 -7.18 -28.47
C ALA A 114 -4.07 -5.89 -29.30
N LEU A 115 -2.95 -5.20 -29.17
CA LEU A 115 -2.57 -4.05 -29.98
C LEU A 115 -1.22 -4.35 -30.67
N HIS A 116 -1.19 -4.29 -32.01
CA HIS A 116 -0.02 -4.62 -32.82
C HIS A 116 0.65 -3.36 -33.33
N PHE A 117 1.90 -3.13 -32.92
CA PHE A 117 2.72 -2.06 -33.45
C PHE A 117 3.57 -2.61 -34.59
N VAL A 118 3.51 -1.96 -35.75
CA VAL A 118 4.17 -2.41 -36.98
C VAL A 118 5.11 -1.33 -37.49
N GLU A 119 6.38 -1.69 -37.69
CA GLU A 119 7.37 -0.80 -38.31
C GLU A 119 7.98 -1.48 -39.54
N PHE A 120 8.16 -0.70 -40.61
CA PHE A 120 8.86 -1.12 -41.81
C PHE A 120 10.28 -0.55 -41.80
N THR A 121 11.28 -1.42 -41.66
CA THR A 121 12.70 -1.04 -41.66
C THR A 121 13.40 -1.47 -42.95
N ALA A 122 14.65 -1.05 -43.15
CA ALA A 122 15.45 -1.44 -44.32
C ALA A 122 15.76 -2.94 -44.38
N GLU A 123 15.71 -3.65 -43.24
CA GLU A 123 16.06 -5.07 -43.16
C GLU A 123 14.82 -5.98 -43.20
N HIS A 124 13.77 -5.58 -42.49
CA HIS A 124 12.56 -6.37 -42.29
C HIS A 124 11.37 -5.49 -41.85
N ALA A 125 10.16 -6.02 -41.98
CA ALA A 125 9.03 -5.51 -41.21
C ALA A 125 9.07 -6.13 -39.80
N VAL A 126 8.86 -5.33 -38.75
CA VAL A 126 8.82 -5.79 -37.37
C VAL A 126 7.44 -5.51 -36.77
N ARG A 127 6.91 -6.50 -36.04
CA ARG A 127 5.65 -6.42 -35.33
C ARG A 127 5.90 -6.70 -33.86
N VAL A 128 5.47 -5.79 -33.00
CA VAL A 128 5.45 -5.96 -31.54
C VAL A 128 4.00 -6.01 -31.10
N THR A 129 3.62 -7.08 -30.40
CA THR A 129 2.27 -7.25 -29.87
C THR A 129 2.24 -6.83 -28.41
N ALA A 130 1.32 -5.94 -28.06
CA ALA A 130 1.00 -5.60 -26.68
C ALA A 130 -0.31 -6.25 -26.25
N THR A 131 -0.33 -6.79 -25.04
CA THR A 131 -1.49 -7.41 -24.38
C THR A 131 -1.57 -6.91 -22.95
N ALA A 132 -2.74 -6.98 -22.30
CA ALA A 132 -2.86 -6.74 -20.86
C ALA A 132 -3.06 -8.06 -20.10
N ASP A 133 -2.49 -8.15 -18.91
CA ASP A 133 -2.74 -9.27 -18.01
C ASP A 133 -4.07 -9.10 -17.23
N ARG A 134 -4.39 -10.05 -16.35
CA ARG A 134 -5.58 -9.99 -15.49
C ARG A 134 -5.63 -8.79 -14.53
N ALA A 135 -4.49 -8.15 -14.25
CA ALA A 135 -4.39 -6.95 -13.43
C ALA A 135 -4.54 -5.66 -14.27
N GLY A 136 -4.80 -5.79 -15.58
CA GLY A 136 -4.83 -4.69 -16.52
C GLY A 136 -3.45 -4.07 -16.73
N VAL A 137 -2.37 -4.82 -16.48
CA VAL A 137 -0.99 -4.36 -16.72
C VAL A 137 -0.63 -4.68 -18.17
N PRO A 138 -0.42 -3.67 -19.02
CA PRO A 138 0.00 -3.89 -20.39
C PRO A 138 1.47 -4.32 -20.43
N ALA A 139 1.74 -5.35 -21.22
CA ALA A 139 3.07 -5.87 -21.47
C ALA A 139 3.25 -6.17 -22.95
N ILE A 140 4.51 -6.17 -23.39
CA ILE A 140 4.89 -6.76 -24.68
C ILE A 140 4.73 -8.27 -24.53
N GLY A 141 3.98 -8.90 -25.44
CA GLY A 141 3.74 -10.35 -25.43
C GLY A 141 4.98 -11.15 -25.81
N SER A 142 4.78 -12.31 -26.44
CA SER A 142 5.89 -13.01 -27.12
C SER A 142 6.59 -12.04 -28.05
N GLY A 143 7.93 -11.91 -27.93
CA GLY A 143 8.76 -10.82 -28.45
C GLY A 143 8.58 -10.47 -29.94
N PRO A 144 9.39 -9.52 -30.46
CA PRO A 144 9.18 -8.98 -31.81
C PRO A 144 9.17 -10.08 -32.87
N VAL A 145 8.19 -10.02 -33.76
CA VAL A 145 8.10 -10.90 -34.93
C VAL A 145 8.67 -10.15 -36.13
N HIS A 146 9.60 -10.79 -36.83
CA HIS A 146 10.29 -10.20 -37.96
C HIS A 146 9.86 -10.87 -39.26
N LEU A 147 9.47 -10.07 -40.25
CA LEU A 147 9.20 -10.50 -41.62
C LEU A 147 10.30 -9.97 -42.53
N PRO A 148 11.24 -10.82 -42.98
CA PRO A 148 12.28 -10.38 -43.90
C PRO A 148 11.68 -9.99 -45.24
N TRP A 149 12.27 -8.98 -45.89
CA TRP A 149 11.85 -8.62 -47.25
C TRP A 149 12.18 -9.73 -48.26
N SER A 150 11.34 -9.91 -49.27
CA SER A 150 11.54 -10.92 -50.31
C SER A 150 12.82 -10.70 -51.10
N SER A 151 13.77 -11.63 -50.96
CA SER A 151 15.02 -11.65 -51.72
C SER A 151 14.78 -11.94 -53.21
N ALA A 152 13.67 -12.58 -53.57
CA ALA A 152 13.30 -12.83 -54.96
C ALA A 152 12.91 -11.54 -55.71
N VAL A 153 12.32 -10.56 -55.01
CA VAL A 153 11.90 -9.27 -55.61
C VAL A 153 12.97 -8.19 -55.45
N LEU A 154 13.60 -8.12 -54.27
CA LEU A 154 14.53 -7.04 -53.95
C LEU A 154 16.00 -7.44 -54.15
N GLY A 155 16.31 -8.70 -54.40
CA GLY A 155 17.66 -9.24 -54.53
C GLY A 155 18.22 -9.85 -53.24
N ALA A 156 19.16 -10.78 -53.40
CA ALA A 156 19.75 -11.52 -52.28
C ALA A 156 20.81 -10.72 -51.49
N ALA A 157 21.46 -9.74 -52.11
CA ALA A 157 22.47 -8.90 -51.45
C ALA A 157 21.81 -7.83 -50.55
N PRO A 158 22.14 -7.75 -49.24
CA PRO A 158 21.57 -6.76 -48.32
C PRO A 158 21.68 -5.31 -48.81
N ARG A 159 22.85 -4.94 -49.35
CA ARG A 159 23.13 -3.63 -49.95
C ARG A 159 22.16 -3.27 -51.08
N VAL A 160 21.92 -4.21 -51.99
CA VAL A 160 21.01 -4.03 -53.13
C VAL A 160 19.57 -3.87 -52.65
N ARG A 161 19.15 -4.64 -51.62
CA ARG A 161 17.82 -4.48 -51.01
C ARG A 161 17.64 -3.11 -50.38
N ALA A 162 18.59 -2.66 -49.56
CA ALA A 162 18.52 -1.36 -48.90
C ALA A 162 18.42 -0.21 -49.92
N PHE A 163 19.24 -0.24 -50.98
CA PHE A 163 19.18 0.72 -52.09
C PHE A 163 17.80 0.75 -52.77
N ARG A 164 17.27 -0.43 -53.13
CA ARG A 164 15.94 -0.55 -53.76
C ARG A 164 14.82 -0.08 -52.85
N LEU A 165 14.86 -0.45 -51.56
CA LEU A 165 13.87 -0.02 -50.57
C LEU A 165 13.84 1.50 -50.36
N ALA A 166 15.02 2.13 -50.41
CA ALA A 166 15.17 3.59 -50.35
C ALA A 166 14.64 4.31 -51.61
N GLY A 167 14.34 3.57 -52.69
CA GLY A 167 13.78 4.06 -53.95
C GLY A 167 14.74 4.10 -55.12
N GLY A 168 15.93 3.52 -54.98
CA GLY A 168 16.90 3.41 -56.05
C GLY A 168 16.34 2.56 -57.19
N VAL A 169 16.35 3.11 -58.40
CA VAL A 169 15.93 2.38 -59.60
C VAL A 169 17.11 1.56 -60.09
N GLY A 170 18.28 2.18 -60.14
CA GLY A 170 19.52 1.56 -60.58
C GLY A 170 19.45 0.97 -61.98
N ARG A 171 20.41 0.10 -62.30
CA ARG A 171 20.49 -0.59 -63.61
C ARG A 171 19.44 -1.68 -63.77
N GLU A 172 19.03 -2.27 -62.65
CA GLU A 172 18.03 -3.34 -62.58
C GLU A 172 16.84 -2.90 -61.70
N PRO A 173 15.80 -2.30 -62.31
CA PRO A 173 14.66 -1.77 -61.58
C PRO A 173 13.80 -2.88 -60.96
N VAL A 174 13.24 -2.60 -59.79
CA VAL A 174 12.23 -3.46 -59.16
C VAL A 174 10.89 -3.26 -59.88
N ASP A 175 10.24 -4.37 -60.24
CA ASP A 175 8.85 -4.35 -60.67
C ASP A 175 7.94 -4.01 -59.48
N ALA A 176 7.30 -2.85 -59.53
CA ALA A 176 6.40 -2.37 -58.49
C ALA A 176 5.16 -3.26 -58.31
N GLY A 177 4.67 -3.89 -59.38
CA GLY A 177 3.55 -4.82 -59.32
C GLY A 177 3.93 -6.10 -58.58
N ALA A 178 5.09 -6.68 -58.92
CA ALA A 178 5.63 -7.84 -58.23
C ALA A 178 5.94 -7.55 -56.75
N PHE A 179 6.47 -6.37 -56.44
CA PHE A 179 6.68 -5.93 -55.05
C PHE A 179 5.36 -5.81 -54.28
N ASP A 180 4.36 -5.15 -54.87
CA ASP A 180 3.06 -4.97 -54.22
C ASP A 180 2.38 -6.32 -53.95
N GLU A 181 2.39 -7.24 -54.93
CA GLU A 181 1.76 -8.57 -54.80
C GLU A 181 2.44 -9.40 -53.70
N VAL A 182 3.77 -9.48 -53.72
CA VAL A 182 4.52 -10.25 -52.73
C VAL A 182 4.38 -9.63 -51.34
N THR A 183 4.45 -8.31 -51.22
CA THR A 183 4.33 -7.62 -49.94
C THR A 183 2.93 -7.78 -49.37
N ALA A 184 1.87 -7.59 -50.16
CA ALA A 184 0.49 -7.79 -49.70
C ALA A 184 0.25 -9.22 -49.20
N ARG A 185 0.77 -10.22 -49.92
CA ARG A 185 0.67 -11.63 -49.50
C ARG A 185 1.42 -11.91 -48.20
N SER A 186 2.62 -11.36 -48.05
CA SER A 186 3.41 -11.52 -46.82
C SER A 186 2.78 -10.79 -45.63
N LEU A 187 2.19 -9.61 -45.85
CA LEU A 187 1.48 -8.85 -44.81
C LEU A 187 0.24 -9.59 -44.31
N ALA A 188 -0.50 -10.28 -45.19
CA ALA A 188 -1.68 -11.05 -44.80
C ALA A 188 -1.38 -12.16 -43.77
N GLY A 189 -0.19 -12.77 -43.80
CA GLY A 189 0.24 -13.75 -42.80
C GLY A 189 0.97 -13.14 -41.59
N PHE A 190 1.48 -11.92 -41.74
CA PHE A 190 2.27 -11.23 -40.72
C PHE A 190 1.42 -10.35 -39.80
N LEU A 191 0.34 -9.76 -40.31
CA LEU A 191 -0.59 -8.96 -39.55
C LEU A 191 -1.76 -9.86 -39.14
N PRO A 192 -1.89 -10.13 -37.83
CA PRO A 192 -2.94 -11.01 -37.35
C PRO A 192 -4.31 -10.35 -37.53
N ALA A 193 -5.35 -11.17 -37.66
CA ALA A 193 -6.72 -10.69 -37.83
C ALA A 193 -7.39 -10.33 -36.50
N ASP A 194 -6.88 -10.86 -35.38
CA ASP A 194 -7.27 -10.49 -34.03
C ASP A 194 -6.50 -9.25 -33.58
N GLY A 195 -7.20 -8.32 -32.93
CA GLY A 195 -6.62 -7.08 -32.40
C GLY A 195 -6.61 -5.91 -33.39
N GLU A 196 -6.02 -4.81 -32.96
CA GLU A 196 -5.92 -3.56 -33.72
C GLU A 196 -4.47 -3.25 -34.08
N THR A 197 -4.24 -2.58 -35.21
CA THR A 197 -2.89 -2.28 -35.71
C THR A 197 -2.55 -0.80 -35.63
N VAL A 198 -1.39 -0.48 -35.05
CA VAL A 198 -0.76 0.84 -35.05
C VAL A 198 0.45 0.81 -35.97
N LEU A 199 0.47 1.69 -36.97
CA LEU A 199 1.60 1.80 -37.88
C LEU A 199 2.62 2.80 -37.34
N VAL A 200 3.89 2.39 -37.23
CA VAL A 200 4.99 3.22 -36.75
C VAL A 200 5.87 3.63 -37.94
N THR A 201 6.04 4.93 -38.14
CA THR A 201 6.82 5.50 -39.24
C THR A 201 8.04 6.25 -38.70
N ARG A 202 9.24 5.67 -38.92
CA ARG A 202 10.55 6.25 -38.55
C ARG A 202 11.45 6.59 -39.74
N HIS A 203 11.12 6.06 -40.92
CA HIS A 203 11.92 6.17 -42.14
C HIS A 203 11.21 6.96 -43.25
N PRO A 204 10.84 8.23 -43.03
CA PRO A 204 10.26 9.03 -44.10
C PRO A 204 11.23 9.16 -45.29
N GLY A 205 10.67 9.19 -46.50
CA GLY A 205 11.40 9.28 -47.76
C GLY A 205 11.85 7.94 -48.32
N TRP A 206 11.62 6.82 -47.61
CA TRP A 206 11.92 5.48 -48.13
C TRP A 206 10.79 4.98 -49.02
N VAL A 207 11.03 5.00 -50.32
CA VAL A 207 10.01 4.84 -51.34
C VAL A 207 9.19 3.55 -51.22
N LEU A 208 9.85 2.40 -51.03
CA LEU A 208 9.15 1.12 -50.97
C LEU A 208 8.69 0.79 -49.56
N LEU A 209 9.32 1.35 -48.51
CA LEU A 209 8.78 1.25 -47.15
C LEU A 209 7.48 2.04 -47.01
N GLU A 210 7.41 3.24 -47.58
CA GLU A 210 6.16 4.01 -47.71
C GLU A 210 5.12 3.26 -48.54
N ARG A 211 5.54 2.51 -49.56
CA ARG A 211 4.63 1.67 -50.36
C ARG A 211 4.10 0.48 -49.56
N ALA A 212 4.94 -0.16 -48.75
CA ALA A 212 4.52 -1.23 -47.84
C ALA A 212 3.56 -0.70 -46.76
N ALA A 213 3.83 0.47 -46.18
CA ALA A 213 2.91 1.19 -45.31
C ALA A 213 1.55 1.45 -46.00
N GLU A 214 1.57 1.89 -47.26
CA GLU A 214 0.34 2.12 -48.03
C GLU A 214 -0.43 0.83 -48.33
N LEU A 215 0.25 -0.31 -48.53
CA LEU A 215 -0.40 -1.62 -48.63
C LEU A 215 -1.02 -2.02 -47.30
N ALA A 216 -0.31 -1.82 -46.18
CA ALA A 216 -0.83 -2.07 -44.85
C ALA A 216 -2.09 -1.23 -44.57
N ARG A 217 -2.09 0.07 -44.95
CA ARG A 217 -3.27 0.94 -44.85
C ARG A 217 -4.47 0.41 -45.61
N ARG A 218 -4.26 0.04 -46.89
CA ARG A 218 -5.32 -0.41 -47.78
C ARG A 218 -5.92 -1.76 -47.36
N HIS A 219 -5.11 -2.67 -46.84
CA HIS A 219 -5.54 -4.04 -46.57
C HIS A 219 -5.88 -4.32 -45.11
N HIS A 220 -5.35 -3.55 -44.16
CA HIS A 220 -5.46 -3.81 -42.72
C HIS A 220 -5.99 -2.63 -41.88
N ALA A 221 -6.25 -1.46 -42.50
CA ALA A 221 -6.91 -0.31 -41.87
C ALA A 221 -6.38 0.00 -40.45
N PRO A 222 -5.10 0.43 -40.31
CA PRO A 222 -4.52 0.73 -39.01
C PRO A 222 -5.35 1.79 -38.28
N VAL A 223 -5.57 1.57 -36.98
CA VAL A 223 -6.40 2.44 -36.15
C VAL A 223 -5.70 3.74 -35.76
N ALA A 224 -4.36 3.76 -35.84
CA ALA A 224 -3.54 4.92 -35.56
C ALA A 224 -2.17 4.84 -36.26
N GLU A 225 -1.53 6.00 -36.42
CA GLU A 225 -0.16 6.11 -36.95
C GLU A 225 0.73 6.92 -35.98
N LEU A 226 1.86 6.34 -35.61
CA LEU A 226 2.86 6.99 -34.78
C LEU A 226 4.05 7.41 -35.64
N VAL A 227 4.36 8.70 -35.66
CA VAL A 227 5.55 9.23 -36.31
C VAL A 227 6.61 9.49 -35.24
N ASP A 228 7.73 8.77 -35.30
CA ASP A 228 8.85 8.93 -34.37
C ASP A 228 10.11 9.37 -35.12
N PRO A 229 10.46 10.67 -35.07
CA PRO A 229 11.60 11.19 -35.82
C PRO A 229 12.95 10.89 -35.15
N SER A 230 12.96 10.42 -33.89
CA SER A 230 14.21 10.23 -33.12
C SER A 230 15.13 9.17 -33.75
N ARG A 231 14.58 8.20 -34.51
CA ARG A 231 15.31 7.10 -35.19
C ARG A 231 16.27 6.31 -34.27
N THR A 232 16.14 6.47 -32.96
CA THR A 232 16.97 5.80 -31.95
C THR A 232 16.16 4.74 -31.22
N GLY A 233 16.79 3.61 -30.93
CA GLY A 233 16.18 2.53 -30.15
C GLY A 233 15.29 1.59 -30.98
N THR A 234 14.91 0.47 -30.37
CA THR A 234 14.11 -0.57 -31.01
C THR A 234 12.61 -0.24 -30.99
N LEU A 235 11.81 -0.89 -31.84
CA LEU A 235 10.34 -0.79 -31.76
C LEU A 235 9.83 -1.20 -30.37
N SER A 236 10.43 -2.24 -29.77
CA SER A 236 10.06 -2.71 -28.42
C SER A 236 10.24 -1.64 -27.36
N GLU A 237 11.31 -0.84 -27.41
CA GLU A 237 11.56 0.25 -26.47
C GLU A 237 10.52 1.38 -26.61
N LEU A 238 10.15 1.71 -27.85
CA LEU A 238 9.09 2.68 -28.12
C LEU A 238 7.74 2.18 -27.61
N VAL A 239 7.40 0.93 -27.90
CA VAL A 239 6.15 0.31 -27.41
C VAL A 239 6.14 0.30 -25.89
N ALA A 240 7.22 -0.12 -25.23
CA ALA A 240 7.31 -0.07 -23.77
C ALA A 240 7.10 1.35 -23.22
N ALA A 241 7.65 2.38 -23.87
CA ALA A 241 7.42 3.76 -23.49
C ALA A 241 5.96 4.21 -23.67
N VAL A 242 5.29 3.75 -24.73
CA VAL A 242 3.86 4.00 -24.96
C VAL A 242 2.99 3.28 -23.91
N LEU A 243 3.26 2.00 -23.64
CA LEU A 243 2.47 1.21 -22.67
C LEU A 243 2.57 1.74 -21.24
N ARG A 244 3.71 2.33 -20.84
CA ARG A 244 3.85 3.01 -19.54
C ARG A 244 2.85 4.15 -19.32
N ARG A 245 2.28 4.70 -20.41
CA ARG A 245 1.29 5.78 -20.37
C ARG A 245 -0.15 5.28 -20.39
N ALA A 246 -0.37 3.97 -20.36
CA ALA A 246 -1.73 3.43 -20.25
C ALA A 246 -2.35 3.82 -18.90
N PRO A 247 -3.66 4.09 -18.86
CA PRO A 247 -4.36 4.31 -17.60
C PRO A 247 -4.39 3.01 -16.77
N LEU A 248 -4.51 3.13 -15.44
CA LEU A 248 -4.78 1.98 -14.59
C LEU A 248 -6.18 1.42 -14.89
N ALA A 249 -6.30 0.13 -15.18
CA ALA A 249 -7.61 -0.50 -15.36
C ALA A 249 -8.43 -0.55 -14.05
N TYR A 250 -7.75 -0.75 -12.94
CA TYR A 250 -8.35 -0.98 -11.62
C TYR A 250 -7.72 -0.07 -10.56
N ASP A 251 -8.42 0.09 -9.44
CA ASP A 251 -7.83 0.71 -8.25
C ASP A 251 -6.64 -0.12 -7.78
N TYR A 252 -5.50 0.52 -7.56
CA TYR A 252 -4.37 -0.09 -6.88
C TYR A 252 -4.53 0.18 -5.39
N VAL A 253 -4.62 -0.88 -4.59
CA VAL A 253 -4.95 -0.82 -3.17
C VAL A 253 -3.84 -1.41 -2.33
N LEU A 254 -3.63 -0.86 -1.14
CA LEU A 254 -2.95 -1.55 -0.04
C LEU A 254 -4.02 -2.28 0.76
N LEU A 255 -3.89 -3.59 0.90
CA LEU A 255 -4.74 -4.36 1.80
C LEU A 255 -4.15 -4.32 3.21
N GLY A 256 -4.98 -4.03 4.20
CA GLY A 256 -4.57 -4.09 5.60
C GLY A 256 -5.74 -4.49 6.48
N MET A 257 -5.54 -4.36 7.79
CA MET A 257 -6.51 -4.73 8.81
C MET A 257 -7.17 -3.51 9.45
N SER A 258 -8.41 -3.68 9.87
CA SER A 258 -9.12 -2.76 10.75
C SER A 258 -9.74 -3.55 11.89
N VAL A 259 -9.77 -2.96 13.09
CA VAL A 259 -10.42 -3.53 14.26
C VAL A 259 -11.75 -2.82 14.47
N ASP A 260 -12.83 -3.56 14.57
CA ASP A 260 -14.04 -3.08 15.23
C ASP A 260 -13.75 -2.99 16.73
N HIS A 261 -13.71 -1.78 17.25
CA HIS A 261 -13.33 -1.53 18.64
C HIS A 261 -14.36 -2.03 19.67
N ASP A 262 -15.61 -2.23 19.25
CA ASP A 262 -16.69 -2.70 20.13
C ASP A 262 -16.69 -4.22 20.23
N THR A 263 -16.49 -4.91 19.10
CA THR A 263 -16.55 -6.38 19.03
C THR A 263 -15.18 -7.05 19.10
N GLY A 264 -14.10 -6.30 18.86
CA GLY A 264 -12.75 -6.83 18.68
C GLY A 264 -12.55 -7.56 17.35
N GLN A 265 -13.56 -7.60 16.47
CA GLN A 265 -13.47 -8.26 15.18
C GLN A 265 -12.44 -7.56 14.29
N VAL A 266 -11.59 -8.34 13.62
CA VAL A 266 -10.62 -7.83 12.67
C VAL A 266 -11.07 -8.16 11.25
N ASP A 267 -11.24 -7.11 10.46
CA ASP A 267 -11.62 -7.21 9.05
C ASP A 267 -10.48 -6.76 8.14
N LEU A 268 -10.45 -7.33 6.93
CA LEU A 268 -9.60 -6.84 5.85
C LEU A 268 -10.25 -5.63 5.19
N VAL A 269 -9.50 -4.53 5.13
CA VAL A 269 -9.96 -3.30 4.51
C VAL A 269 -8.98 -2.87 3.41
N PRO A 270 -9.47 -2.52 2.21
CA PRO A 270 -8.64 -1.95 1.17
C PRO A 270 -8.47 -0.44 1.38
N LEU A 271 -7.24 0.04 1.28
CA LEU A 271 -6.94 1.46 1.13
C LEU A 271 -6.54 1.72 -0.33
N THR A 272 -7.42 2.39 -1.10
CA THR A 272 -7.09 2.82 -2.47
C THR A 272 -5.90 3.76 -2.43
N LEU A 273 -4.82 3.40 -3.12
CA LEU A 273 -3.59 4.19 -3.27
C LEU A 273 -3.66 5.05 -4.53
N PHE A 274 -4.00 4.43 -5.66
CA PHE A 274 -4.15 5.08 -6.96
C PHE A 274 -5.47 4.60 -7.58
N PRO A 275 -6.39 5.50 -7.93
CA PRO A 275 -7.68 5.12 -8.50
C PRO A 275 -7.53 4.61 -9.93
N ALA A 276 -8.49 3.79 -10.38
CA ALA A 276 -8.65 3.44 -11.79
C ALA A 276 -8.70 4.70 -12.67
N GLY A 277 -8.17 4.61 -13.89
CA GLY A 277 -8.02 5.74 -14.81
C GLY A 277 -6.79 6.62 -14.57
N THR A 278 -6.03 6.41 -13.47
CA THR A 278 -4.79 7.15 -13.22
C THR A 278 -3.78 6.89 -14.34
N VAL A 279 -3.17 7.95 -14.87
CA VAL A 279 -2.07 7.88 -15.86
C VAL A 279 -0.82 8.49 -15.24
N THR A 280 0.30 7.77 -15.29
CA THR A 280 1.58 8.30 -14.81
C THR A 280 2.22 9.18 -15.89
N PRO A 281 2.60 10.44 -15.58
CA PRO A 281 3.38 11.28 -16.48
C PRO A 281 4.74 10.63 -16.82
N ALA A 282 5.22 10.83 -18.04
CA ALA A 282 6.44 10.18 -18.53
C ALA A 282 7.72 10.54 -17.75
N ASP A 283 7.74 11.71 -17.12
CA ASP A 283 8.88 12.31 -16.42
C ASP A 283 8.70 12.36 -14.89
N ARG A 284 7.53 11.97 -14.37
CA ARG A 284 7.21 12.14 -12.96
C ARG A 284 6.40 10.96 -12.41
N PRO A 285 7.03 10.09 -11.59
CA PRO A 285 6.28 9.05 -10.89
C PRO A 285 5.35 9.67 -9.84
N LEU A 286 4.26 8.98 -9.53
CA LEU A 286 3.27 9.41 -8.55
C LEU A 286 3.54 8.69 -7.22
N SER A 287 3.72 9.43 -6.13
CA SER A 287 3.99 8.85 -4.81
C SER A 287 2.85 9.15 -3.84
N ARG A 288 2.56 8.18 -2.96
CA ARG A 288 1.61 8.31 -1.87
C ARG A 288 2.21 7.80 -0.57
N GLN A 289 2.12 8.63 0.47
CA GLN A 289 2.51 8.25 1.82
C GLN A 289 1.30 7.69 2.56
N VAL A 290 1.52 6.57 3.25
CA VAL A 290 0.48 5.84 3.98
C VAL A 290 0.97 5.52 5.38
N PRO A 291 0.26 5.96 6.42
CA PRO A 291 0.54 5.49 7.77
C PRO A 291 0.04 4.05 7.91
N VAL A 292 0.89 3.19 8.47
CA VAL A 292 0.59 1.81 8.81
C VAL A 292 0.91 1.57 10.28
N TYR A 293 0.12 0.74 10.93
CA TYR A 293 0.17 0.54 12.38
C TYR A 293 0.40 -0.92 12.71
N GLY A 294 1.21 -1.16 13.73
CA GLY A 294 1.40 -2.48 14.30
C GLY A 294 0.13 -2.99 14.99
N PRO A 295 0.12 -4.26 15.40
CA PRO A 295 -1.02 -4.80 16.14
C PRO A 295 -1.32 -3.96 17.40
N PRO A 296 -2.59 -3.77 17.78
CA PRO A 296 -2.98 -2.92 18.92
C PRO A 296 -2.59 -3.51 20.29
N ILE A 297 -1.94 -4.67 20.28
CA ILE A 297 -1.44 -5.40 21.44
C ILE A 297 0.08 -5.24 21.52
N ALA A 298 0.62 -5.25 22.73
CA ALA A 298 2.06 -5.27 22.92
C ALA A 298 2.60 -6.61 22.39
N ALA A 299 3.41 -6.54 21.33
CA ALA A 299 4.09 -7.67 20.72
C ALA A 299 5.52 -7.24 20.37
N GLU A 300 6.46 -8.18 20.43
CA GLU A 300 7.79 -7.99 19.82
C GLU A 300 7.63 -7.63 18.32
N ALA A 301 8.66 -7.04 17.72
CA ALA A 301 8.64 -6.67 16.31
C ALA A 301 8.18 -7.86 15.44
N THR A 302 7.11 -7.65 14.68
CA THR A 302 6.58 -8.65 13.74
C THR A 302 6.77 -8.17 12.31
N THR A 303 7.20 -9.08 11.44
CA THR A 303 7.21 -8.85 10.00
C THR A 303 5.78 -8.80 9.47
N ALA A 304 5.30 -7.62 9.11
CA ALA A 304 4.04 -7.41 8.42
C ALA A 304 4.23 -7.47 6.90
N THR A 305 3.34 -8.16 6.19
CA THR A 305 3.27 -8.11 4.73
C THR A 305 2.39 -6.93 4.32
N LEU A 306 2.75 -6.23 3.23
CA LEU A 306 2.03 -5.09 2.68
C LEU A 306 1.42 -5.43 1.31
N PRO A 307 0.29 -6.14 1.20
CA PRO A 307 -0.22 -6.57 -0.09
C PRO A 307 -0.67 -5.39 -0.95
N LEU A 308 0.04 -5.15 -2.05
CA LEU A 308 -0.33 -4.20 -3.09
C LEU A 308 -1.06 -4.96 -4.19
N LEU A 309 -2.34 -4.67 -4.37
CA LEU A 309 -3.25 -5.44 -5.21
C LEU A 309 -3.95 -4.55 -6.24
N ALA A 310 -4.32 -5.12 -7.38
CA ALA A 310 -5.27 -4.50 -8.31
C ALA A 310 -6.68 -4.96 -7.95
N ARG A 311 -7.57 -4.04 -7.60
CA ARG A 311 -8.93 -4.35 -7.14
C ARG A 311 -9.82 -4.81 -8.31
N HIS A 312 -9.83 -6.12 -8.55
CA HIS A 312 -10.59 -6.75 -9.64
C HIS A 312 -11.55 -7.82 -9.11
N GLY A 313 -12.86 -7.58 -9.22
CA GLY A 313 -13.90 -8.47 -8.69
C GLY A 313 -14.32 -8.13 -7.24
N ALA A 314 -15.21 -8.94 -6.68
CA ALA A 314 -15.88 -8.63 -5.41
C ALA A 314 -15.06 -8.96 -4.15
N HIS A 315 -14.20 -9.99 -4.20
CA HIS A 315 -13.49 -10.49 -3.03
C HIS A 315 -11.97 -10.26 -3.12
N PRO A 316 -11.31 -9.82 -2.03
CA PRO A 316 -9.85 -9.61 -2.01
C PRO A 316 -9.01 -10.83 -2.39
N ALA A 317 -9.53 -12.05 -2.21
CA ALA A 317 -8.86 -13.29 -2.59
C ALA A 317 -8.66 -13.45 -4.10
N ASP A 318 -9.50 -12.78 -4.91
CA ASP A 318 -9.47 -12.87 -6.37
C ASP A 318 -8.65 -11.74 -7.00
N TRP A 319 -8.24 -10.75 -6.19
CA TRP A 319 -7.53 -9.57 -6.67
C TRP A 319 -6.10 -9.93 -7.09
N PRO A 320 -5.68 -9.57 -8.32
CA PRO A 320 -4.31 -9.78 -8.76
C PRO A 320 -3.30 -9.08 -7.85
N ILE A 321 -2.26 -9.83 -7.49
CA ILE A 321 -1.15 -9.34 -6.67
C ILE A 321 -0.18 -8.56 -7.58
N LEU A 322 0.10 -7.31 -7.22
CA LEU A 322 1.08 -6.48 -7.90
C LEU A 322 2.45 -6.55 -7.20
N ARG A 323 2.45 -6.50 -5.86
CA ARG A 323 3.67 -6.58 -5.04
C ARG A 323 3.35 -6.99 -3.60
N LEU A 324 4.30 -7.65 -2.93
CA LEU A 324 4.19 -8.02 -1.51
C LEU A 324 5.42 -7.56 -0.69
N PRO A 325 5.59 -6.26 -0.43
CA PRO A 325 6.66 -5.78 0.43
C PRO A 325 6.52 -6.26 1.89
N ARG A 326 7.64 -6.40 2.59
CA ARG A 326 7.69 -6.70 4.04
C ARG A 326 8.16 -5.48 4.83
N LEU A 327 7.57 -5.29 6.01
CA LEU A 327 7.92 -4.24 6.96
C LEU A 327 7.99 -4.81 8.38
N GLU A 328 9.07 -4.55 9.10
CA GLU A 328 9.14 -4.83 10.54
C GLU A 328 8.33 -3.78 11.30
N LEU A 329 7.33 -4.23 12.05
CA LEU A 329 6.41 -3.35 12.76
C LEU A 329 6.13 -3.88 14.16
N ALA A 330 6.57 -3.14 15.18
CA ALA A 330 6.31 -3.48 16.57
C ALA A 330 4.86 -3.21 16.97
N GLY A 331 4.38 -3.90 18.02
CA GLY A 331 3.04 -3.66 18.56
C GLY A 331 2.83 -2.19 18.93
N ARG A 332 1.68 -1.62 18.54
CA ARG A 332 1.31 -0.20 18.71
C ARG A 332 2.24 0.82 18.05
N ALA A 333 3.26 0.39 17.31
CA ALA A 333 4.10 1.29 16.54
C ALA A 333 3.33 1.85 15.34
N ALA A 334 3.74 3.04 14.90
CA ALA A 334 3.25 3.66 13.67
C ALA A 334 4.45 3.93 12.77
N GLU A 335 4.35 3.53 11.51
CA GLU A 335 5.35 3.78 10.49
C GLU A 335 4.69 4.40 9.25
N THR A 336 5.45 5.14 8.47
CA THR A 336 4.98 5.72 7.20
C THR A 336 5.67 5.04 6.04
N VAL A 337 4.86 4.46 5.14
CA VAL A 337 5.32 3.81 3.92
C VAL A 337 5.04 4.72 2.74
N THR A 338 6.01 4.85 1.84
CA THR A 338 5.83 5.57 0.57
C THR A 338 5.66 4.55 -0.56
N VAL A 339 4.52 4.59 -1.23
CA VAL A 339 4.26 3.78 -2.42
C VAL A 339 4.34 4.67 -3.65
N THR A 340 5.16 4.29 -4.63
CA THR A 340 5.43 5.06 -5.84
C THR A 340 5.01 4.28 -7.08
N LEU A 341 4.18 4.89 -7.91
CA LEU A 341 3.71 4.38 -9.20
C LEU A 341 4.53 5.01 -10.32
N VAL A 342 5.29 4.18 -11.05
CA VAL A 342 6.06 4.58 -12.24
C VAL A 342 5.26 4.34 -13.53
N GLY A 343 4.35 3.38 -13.49
CA GLY A 343 3.43 3.03 -14.58
C GLY A 343 2.57 1.85 -14.15
N PRO A 344 1.62 1.40 -14.98
CA PRO A 344 0.81 0.23 -14.70
C PRO A 344 1.68 -0.98 -14.32
N GLY A 345 1.37 -1.63 -13.20
CA GLY A 345 2.12 -2.77 -12.64
C GLY A 345 3.50 -2.44 -12.05
N ALA A 346 4.04 -1.25 -12.30
CA ALA A 346 5.35 -0.82 -11.83
C ALA A 346 5.24 0.02 -10.54
N LEU A 347 5.10 -0.68 -9.41
CA LEU A 347 5.06 -0.10 -8.08
C LEU A 347 6.41 -0.26 -7.36
N HIS A 348 6.81 0.78 -6.62
CA HIS A 348 7.89 0.74 -5.63
C HIS A 348 7.33 1.05 -4.25
N CYS A 349 7.93 0.47 -3.21
CA CYS A 349 7.48 0.62 -1.85
C CYS A 349 8.71 0.76 -0.95
N ALA A 350 8.79 1.87 -0.23
CA ALA A 350 9.91 2.19 0.66
C ALA A 350 9.40 2.61 2.03
N ASP A 351 10.14 2.29 3.07
CA ASP A 351 9.94 2.89 4.39
C ASP A 351 10.71 4.22 4.50
N GLY A 352 10.42 4.99 5.56
CA GLY A 352 11.09 6.27 5.79
C GLY A 352 12.55 6.17 6.27
N ARG A 353 13.11 4.97 6.45
CA ARG A 353 14.39 4.77 7.18
C ARG A 353 15.45 3.94 6.43
N ASN A 354 15.06 2.90 5.69
CA ASN A 354 15.92 1.86 5.12
C ASN A 354 15.82 1.71 3.58
N GLY A 355 14.94 2.45 2.90
CA GLY A 355 14.82 2.41 1.44
C GLY A 355 13.83 1.35 0.94
N ASP A 356 14.02 0.84 -0.28
CA ASP A 356 13.09 -0.10 -0.92
C ASP A 356 12.91 -1.37 -0.06
N LEU A 357 11.66 -1.72 0.22
CA LEU A 357 11.30 -2.85 1.07
C LEU A 357 11.49 -4.19 0.33
N PRO A 358 11.95 -5.25 1.03
CA PRO A 358 12.08 -6.58 0.44
C PRO A 358 10.71 -7.15 0.06
N VAL A 359 10.65 -7.94 -1.01
CA VAL A 359 9.42 -8.44 -1.63
C VAL A 359 9.30 -9.95 -1.53
N ASP A 360 8.12 -10.43 -1.16
CA ASP A 360 7.77 -11.83 -1.04
C ASP A 360 7.22 -12.49 -2.30
N ASP A 361 7.26 -13.82 -2.30
CA ASP A 361 6.57 -14.66 -3.28
C ASP A 361 5.05 -14.48 -3.19
N PRO A 362 4.36 -14.11 -4.30
CA PRO A 362 2.90 -14.05 -4.42
C PRO A 362 2.15 -15.27 -3.85
N GLU A 363 2.74 -16.48 -3.86
CA GLU A 363 2.09 -17.68 -3.31
C GLU A 363 1.86 -17.61 -1.80
N SER A 364 2.70 -16.87 -1.07
CA SER A 364 2.60 -16.71 0.40
C SER A 364 1.30 -16.05 0.85
N LEU A 365 0.73 -15.14 0.03
CA LEU A 365 -0.47 -14.37 0.34
C LEU A 365 -1.74 -15.25 0.38
N ARG A 366 -1.79 -16.30 -0.45
CA ARG A 366 -2.97 -17.19 -0.55
C ARG A 366 -3.27 -17.91 0.77
N THR A 367 -2.26 -18.11 1.60
CA THR A 367 -2.40 -18.72 2.93
C THR A 367 -2.96 -17.70 3.94
N GLY A 368 -2.60 -16.42 3.82
CA GLY A 368 -3.08 -15.34 4.68
C GLY A 368 -4.48 -14.84 4.35
N LEU A 369 -4.90 -14.86 3.07
CA LEU A 369 -6.22 -14.37 2.62
C LEU A 369 -7.38 -15.34 2.88
N ARG A 370 -7.11 -16.62 3.19
CA ARG A 370 -8.12 -17.60 3.62
C ARG A 370 -8.47 -17.34 5.09
N HIS A 371 -9.14 -16.22 5.35
CA HIS A 371 -9.43 -15.73 6.68
C HIS A 371 -10.31 -16.70 7.49
N ARG A 372 -9.77 -17.15 8.63
CA ARG A 372 -10.59 -17.42 9.81
C ARG A 372 -10.97 -16.06 10.43
N PRO A 373 -12.15 -15.93 11.03
CA PRO A 373 -12.48 -14.74 11.82
C PRO A 373 -11.40 -14.54 12.88
N MET A 374 -10.70 -13.42 12.82
CA MET A 374 -9.73 -13.04 13.84
C MET A 374 -10.43 -12.07 14.77
N THR A 375 -10.34 -12.33 16.07
CA THR A 375 -10.90 -11.47 17.10
C THR A 375 -9.79 -11.12 18.07
N ILE A 376 -9.55 -9.84 18.28
CA ILE A 376 -8.69 -9.37 19.35
C ILE A 376 -9.55 -9.36 20.60
N PRO A 377 -9.23 -10.17 21.63
CA PRO A 377 -10.04 -10.18 22.84
C PRO A 377 -10.00 -8.80 23.50
N VAL A 378 -11.17 -8.16 23.52
CA VAL A 378 -11.40 -6.90 24.21
C VAL A 378 -11.58 -7.23 25.69
N PRO A 379 -10.82 -6.61 26.62
CA PRO A 379 -11.07 -6.80 28.03
C PRO A 379 -12.51 -6.37 28.36
N PRO A 380 -13.25 -7.15 29.15
CA PRO A 380 -14.62 -6.79 29.54
C PRO A 380 -14.63 -5.48 30.31
N SER A 381 -15.78 -4.81 30.37
CA SER A 381 -15.88 -3.57 31.16
C SER A 381 -15.57 -3.86 32.64
N LEU A 382 -14.93 -2.94 33.35
CA LEU A 382 -14.50 -3.11 34.74
C LEU A 382 -15.10 -2.02 35.64
N ASP A 383 -15.76 -2.43 36.71
CA ASP A 383 -15.99 -1.59 37.89
C ASP A 383 -14.95 -1.95 38.94
N LEU A 384 -14.07 -1.01 39.27
CA LEU A 384 -13.05 -1.18 40.31
C LEU A 384 -13.39 -0.30 41.52
N VAL A 385 -13.41 -0.89 42.71
CA VAL A 385 -13.49 -0.13 43.96
C VAL A 385 -12.21 -0.28 44.77
N CYS A 386 -11.52 0.82 45.01
CA CYS A 386 -10.30 0.83 45.80
C CYS A 386 -10.60 1.25 47.24
N LEU A 387 -10.20 0.44 48.23
CA LEU A 387 -10.25 0.79 49.65
C LEU A 387 -8.83 1.17 50.08
N VAL A 388 -8.65 2.36 50.66
CA VAL A 388 -7.32 2.83 51.08
C VAL A 388 -7.33 3.31 52.52
N GLU A 389 -6.37 2.82 53.30
CA GLU A 389 -6.16 3.25 54.68
C GLU A 389 -5.53 4.65 54.72
N LEU A 390 -6.31 5.64 55.17
CA LEU A 390 -5.88 7.05 55.23
C LEU A 390 -5.24 7.45 56.56
N CYS A 391 -5.06 6.49 57.47
CA CYS A 391 -4.38 6.67 58.74
C CYS A 391 -3.08 5.86 58.79
N GLY A 392 -2.04 6.45 59.38
CA GLY A 392 -0.71 5.84 59.45
C GLY A 392 0.13 6.41 60.59
N GLY A 393 1.28 5.80 60.83
CA GLY A 393 2.28 6.28 61.79
C GLY A 393 2.99 7.54 61.33
N SER A 394 3.09 7.76 60.01
CA SER A 394 3.61 8.99 59.41
C SER A 394 2.72 9.49 58.26
N ARG A 395 2.94 10.74 57.83
CA ARG A 395 2.29 11.27 56.62
C ARG A 395 2.79 10.57 55.35
N ASP A 396 4.07 10.24 55.31
CA ASP A 396 4.73 9.62 54.16
C ASP A 396 4.18 8.21 53.91
N GLU A 397 3.93 7.43 54.98
CA GLU A 397 3.32 6.10 54.90
C GLU A 397 1.97 6.13 54.17
N VAL A 398 1.11 7.08 54.50
CA VAL A 398 -0.20 7.22 53.84
C VAL A 398 -0.05 7.80 52.44
N GLN A 399 0.92 8.69 52.22
CA GLN A 399 1.21 9.24 50.89
C GLN A 399 1.66 8.15 49.93
N ASP A 400 2.53 7.23 50.36
CA ASP A 400 2.98 6.10 49.55
C ASP A 400 1.80 5.23 49.10
N ARG A 401 0.85 4.94 50.01
CA ARG A 401 -0.37 4.18 49.65
C ARG A 401 -1.21 4.90 48.60
N LEU A 402 -1.36 6.22 48.71
CA LEU A 402 -2.07 7.03 47.72
C LEU A 402 -1.33 7.08 46.38
N ASP A 403 0.00 7.13 46.39
CA ASP A 403 0.82 7.15 45.18
C ASP A 403 0.74 5.80 44.44
N ILE A 404 0.77 4.67 45.15
CA ILE A 404 0.52 3.36 44.54
C ILE A 404 -0.88 3.33 43.92
N LEU A 405 -1.91 3.76 44.66
CA LEU A 405 -3.28 3.78 44.16
C LEU A 405 -3.40 4.59 42.87
N LEU A 406 -2.88 5.82 42.85
CA LEU A 406 -2.95 6.71 41.70
C LEU A 406 -2.18 6.14 40.50
N ARG A 407 -1.00 5.54 40.71
CA ARG A 407 -0.25 4.86 39.63
C ARG A 407 -1.00 3.65 39.07
N THR A 408 -1.62 2.84 39.92
CA THR A 408 -2.46 1.71 39.45
C THR A 408 -3.67 2.20 38.66
N VAL A 409 -4.31 3.30 39.09
CA VAL A 409 -5.40 3.94 38.35
C VAL A 409 -4.92 4.45 36.99
N ASP A 410 -3.76 5.10 36.91
CA ASP A 410 -3.19 5.60 35.64
C ASP A 410 -2.94 4.43 34.67
N LEU A 411 -2.31 3.33 35.13
CA LEU A 411 -2.08 2.12 34.33
C LEU A 411 -3.37 1.47 33.82
N LEU A 412 -4.40 1.39 34.67
CA LEU A 412 -5.70 0.85 34.25
C LEU A 412 -6.41 1.79 33.28
N THR A 413 -6.30 3.10 33.46
CA THR A 413 -6.88 4.09 32.55
C THR A 413 -6.27 3.95 31.16
N GLU A 414 -4.95 3.74 31.07
CA GLU A 414 -4.27 3.45 29.79
C GLU A 414 -4.73 2.12 29.19
N ARG A 415 -4.87 1.08 30.00
CA ARG A 415 -5.33 -0.24 29.54
C ARG A 415 -6.76 -0.27 29.04
N TYR A 416 -7.62 0.56 29.64
CA TYR A 416 -9.05 0.68 29.35
C TYR A 416 -9.40 2.02 28.70
N ALA A 417 -8.49 2.62 27.91
CA ALA A 417 -8.67 3.93 27.28
C ALA A 417 -9.91 4.07 26.35
N ARG A 418 -10.71 3.01 26.19
CA ARG A 418 -12.03 3.04 25.54
C ARG A 418 -13.07 3.65 26.47
N GLN A 419 -13.76 4.69 25.97
CA GLN A 419 -14.75 5.44 26.75
C GLN A 419 -15.86 4.51 27.28
N ASP A 420 -16.10 4.61 28.59
CA ASP A 420 -17.07 3.90 29.44
C ASP A 420 -16.79 2.43 29.81
N SER A 421 -15.65 1.87 29.40
CA SER A 421 -15.28 0.50 29.79
C SER A 421 -14.79 0.40 31.24
N LEU A 422 -14.18 1.45 31.80
CA LEU A 422 -13.67 1.48 33.18
C LEU A 422 -14.40 2.50 34.05
N ARG A 423 -14.91 2.06 35.20
CA ARG A 423 -15.39 2.93 36.29
C ARG A 423 -14.61 2.65 37.55
N ILE A 424 -14.18 3.70 38.24
CA ILE A 424 -13.40 3.59 39.48
C ILE A 424 -14.16 4.27 40.60
N GLY A 425 -14.27 3.62 41.75
CA GLY A 425 -14.74 4.19 43.01
C GLY A 425 -13.64 4.05 44.05
N VAL A 426 -13.55 4.99 44.99
CA VAL A 426 -12.51 4.95 46.03
C VAL A 426 -13.12 5.24 47.39
N VAL A 427 -12.82 4.39 48.37
CA VAL A 427 -13.21 4.55 49.76
C VAL A 427 -11.96 4.67 50.62
N GLY A 428 -11.66 5.88 51.05
CA GLY A 428 -10.61 6.14 52.04
C GLY A 428 -11.17 5.95 53.44
N TYR A 429 -10.54 5.15 54.28
CA TYR A 429 -11.04 4.86 55.63
C TYR A 429 -10.05 5.26 56.73
N PHE A 430 -10.62 5.62 57.88
CA PHE A 430 -9.92 6.12 59.07
C PHE A 430 -10.17 5.22 60.28
N ASP A 431 -9.48 5.50 61.38
CA ASP A 431 -9.73 4.83 62.67
C ASP A 431 -10.98 5.35 63.37
N HIS A 432 -11.66 4.45 64.07
CA HIS A 432 -12.66 4.79 65.06
C HIS A 432 -12.03 5.46 66.30
N VAL A 433 -12.58 6.60 66.72
CA VAL A 433 -12.17 7.32 67.94
C VAL A 433 -13.07 6.93 69.11
N TYR A 434 -12.49 6.40 70.20
CA TYR A 434 -13.20 6.01 71.44
C TYR A 434 -12.95 7.04 72.58
N THR A 435 -13.15 8.32 72.36
CA THR A 435 -13.10 9.27 73.48
C THR A 435 -14.47 9.37 74.15
N GLU A 436 -14.53 9.09 75.46
CA GLU A 436 -15.73 9.22 76.31
C GLU A 436 -16.20 10.68 76.52
N ALA A 437 -15.46 11.66 75.98
CA ALA A 437 -15.84 13.06 76.02
C ALA A 437 -17.04 13.31 75.09
N LYS A 438 -18.24 13.25 75.67
CA LYS A 438 -19.50 13.74 75.10
C LYS A 438 -19.27 15.06 74.34
N GLY A 439 -19.22 15.00 73.01
CA GLY A 439 -19.28 16.22 72.20
C GLY A 439 -18.63 16.18 70.82
N ASP A 440 -17.69 15.28 70.52
CA ASP A 440 -17.05 15.33 69.20
C ASP A 440 -17.98 14.72 68.12
N ARG A 441 -18.55 15.60 67.31
CA ARG A 441 -19.43 15.26 66.19
C ARG A 441 -18.72 14.25 65.29
N GLN A 442 -19.45 13.21 64.89
CA GLN A 442 -19.05 12.15 63.96
C GLN A 442 -17.91 12.57 63.02
N ARG A 443 -16.66 12.24 63.38
CA ARG A 443 -15.58 12.31 62.40
C ARG A 443 -15.95 11.39 61.25
N GLU A 444 -15.82 11.90 60.04
CA GLU A 444 -16.08 11.15 58.82
C GLU A 444 -15.15 9.93 58.79
N LEU A 445 -15.70 8.74 59.05
CA LEU A 445 -14.92 7.50 59.13
C LEU A 445 -14.48 6.99 57.76
N CYS A 446 -15.25 7.32 56.72
CA CYS A 446 -14.94 6.96 55.35
C CYS A 446 -15.16 8.18 54.44
N ARG A 447 -14.16 8.53 53.64
CA ARG A 447 -14.29 9.41 52.48
C ARG A 447 -14.58 8.57 51.26
N VAL A 448 -15.56 9.00 50.46
CA VAL A 448 -16.06 8.21 49.33
C VAL A 448 -16.01 9.03 48.05
N VAL A 449 -15.41 8.47 47.01
CA VAL A 449 -15.59 8.86 45.61
C VAL A 449 -16.43 7.77 44.96
N GLU A 450 -17.56 8.18 44.38
CA GLU A 450 -18.49 7.26 43.70
C GLU A 450 -17.86 6.64 42.44
N LEU A 451 -18.35 5.46 42.01
CA LEU A 451 -17.94 4.81 40.77
C LEU A 451 -18.16 5.74 39.56
N GLY A 452 -17.08 6.21 38.94
CA GLY A 452 -17.13 7.17 37.85
C GLY A 452 -15.91 7.13 36.94
N GLU A 453 -15.77 8.18 36.13
CA GLU A 453 -14.70 8.34 35.15
C GLU A 453 -13.33 8.45 35.86
N PRO A 454 -12.28 7.71 35.40
CA PRO A 454 -11.00 7.66 36.10
C PRO A 454 -10.34 9.02 36.33
N GLY A 455 -10.42 9.94 35.36
CA GLY A 455 -9.86 11.29 35.49
C GLY A 455 -10.46 12.08 36.64
N PHE A 456 -11.79 12.06 36.78
CA PHE A 456 -12.48 12.66 37.93
C PHE A 456 -12.05 12.04 39.26
N VAL A 457 -12.00 10.71 39.34
CA VAL A 457 -11.65 9.98 40.57
C VAL A 457 -10.23 10.33 41.01
N ARG A 458 -9.29 10.29 40.07
CA ARG A 458 -7.89 10.67 40.26
C ARG A 458 -7.77 12.09 40.83
N ALA A 459 -8.51 13.05 40.27
CA ALA A 459 -8.51 14.44 40.73
C ALA A 459 -9.06 14.62 42.15
N GLN A 460 -10.03 13.80 42.57
CA GLN A 460 -10.57 13.82 43.93
C GLN A 460 -9.60 13.21 44.94
N VAL A 461 -9.04 12.03 44.62
CA VAL A 461 -8.13 11.29 45.50
C VAL A 461 -6.82 12.05 45.73
N ALA A 462 -6.30 12.75 44.71
CA ALA A 462 -5.09 13.58 44.84
C ALA A 462 -5.22 14.71 45.88
N ARG A 463 -6.45 15.06 46.29
CA ARG A 463 -6.73 16.08 47.32
C ARG A 463 -6.84 15.49 48.72
N TRP A 464 -6.82 14.16 48.85
CA TRP A 464 -6.89 13.51 50.15
C TRP A 464 -5.64 13.81 50.98
N ARG A 465 -5.80 13.72 52.30
CA ARG A 465 -4.78 14.09 53.26
C ARG A 465 -4.65 12.99 54.31
N PRO A 466 -3.42 12.61 54.69
CA PRO A 466 -3.18 11.66 55.76
C PRO A 466 -3.80 12.11 57.08
N ALA A 467 -4.28 11.15 57.87
CA ALA A 467 -4.69 11.33 59.26
C ALA A 467 -3.74 10.59 60.22
N PRO A 468 -3.57 11.09 61.45
CA PRO A 468 -2.79 10.36 62.45
C PRO A 468 -3.51 9.08 62.88
N ARG A 469 -2.75 7.98 62.97
CA ARG A 469 -3.20 6.72 63.56
C ARG A 469 -3.74 6.94 64.98
N GLN A 470 -4.90 6.34 65.28
CA GLN A 470 -5.51 6.35 66.62
C GLN A 470 -5.46 4.98 67.29
N ARG A 471 -5.21 3.91 66.52
CA ARG A 471 -5.14 2.53 67.03
C ARG A 471 -3.97 1.76 66.44
N ASP A 472 -3.38 0.85 67.21
CA ASP A 472 -2.20 0.13 66.73
C ASP A 472 -2.52 -1.16 65.96
N TYR A 473 -3.64 -1.83 66.27
CA TYR A 473 -3.89 -3.22 65.83
C TYR A 473 -4.90 -3.39 64.71
N ALA A 474 -6.01 -2.64 64.70
CA ALA A 474 -7.09 -2.79 63.72
C ALA A 474 -7.65 -1.45 63.30
N THR A 475 -8.28 -1.41 62.13
CA THR A 475 -8.85 -0.21 61.52
C THR A 475 -10.22 -0.50 60.89
N ALA A 476 -10.92 0.54 60.44
CA ALA A 476 -12.32 0.48 60.00
C ALA A 476 -12.52 -0.10 58.59
N VAL A 477 -11.81 -1.18 58.25
CA VAL A 477 -11.98 -1.89 56.97
C VAL A 477 -13.41 -2.41 56.81
N GLY A 478 -14.05 -2.86 57.90
CA GLY A 478 -15.45 -3.29 57.89
C GLY A 478 -16.41 -2.19 57.42
N ASP A 479 -16.27 -0.97 57.95
CA ASP A 479 -17.05 0.19 57.48
C ASP A 479 -16.73 0.55 56.03
N ALA A 480 -15.47 0.45 55.60
CA ALA A 480 -15.06 0.69 54.22
C ALA A 480 -15.74 -0.30 53.26
N LEU A 481 -15.79 -1.58 53.62
CA LEU A 481 -16.51 -2.63 52.88
C LEU A 481 -18.02 -2.36 52.85
N ALA A 482 -18.60 -1.96 53.97
CA ALA A 482 -20.01 -1.58 54.04
C ALA A 482 -20.33 -0.38 53.12
N ARG A 483 -19.40 0.57 52.98
CA ARG A 483 -19.51 1.69 52.03
C ARG A 483 -19.33 1.22 50.59
N ALA A 484 -18.36 0.37 50.30
CA ALA A 484 -18.13 -0.21 48.97
C ALA A 484 -19.39 -0.95 48.46
N ASN A 485 -20.07 -1.71 49.32
CA ASN A 485 -21.32 -2.41 48.98
C ASN A 485 -22.49 -1.48 48.61
N ARG A 486 -22.41 -0.19 48.97
CA ARG A 486 -23.46 0.82 48.69
C ARG A 486 -23.17 1.66 47.44
N LEU A 487 -22.00 1.50 46.82
CA LEU A 487 -21.66 2.18 45.56
C LEU A 487 -22.54 1.67 44.41
N ARG A 488 -22.64 2.47 43.35
CA ARG A 488 -23.46 2.20 42.16
C ARG A 488 -22.76 1.28 41.16
N TRP A 489 -22.55 0.04 41.59
CA TRP A 489 -22.08 -1.07 40.76
C TRP A 489 -23.03 -1.35 39.59
N ARG A 490 -22.48 -1.69 38.41
CA ARG A 490 -23.24 -2.22 37.27
C ARG A 490 -23.56 -3.70 37.50
N ARG A 491 -24.52 -3.98 38.40
CA ARG A 491 -24.84 -5.35 38.85
C ARG A 491 -25.61 -6.16 37.80
N ASP A 492 -26.41 -5.49 36.99
CA ASP A 492 -27.33 -6.12 36.04
C ASP A 492 -26.69 -6.37 34.67
N ASP A 493 -25.44 -5.94 34.46
CA ASP A 493 -24.71 -6.13 33.21
C ASP A 493 -23.71 -7.30 33.33
N PRO A 494 -23.98 -8.46 32.70
CA PRO A 494 -23.09 -9.61 32.77
C PRO A 494 -21.77 -9.42 32.01
N ARG A 495 -21.61 -8.32 31.25
CA ARG A 495 -20.38 -7.97 30.52
C ARG A 495 -19.43 -7.12 31.37
N VAL A 496 -19.85 -6.74 32.58
CA VAL A 496 -19.05 -5.96 33.51
C VAL A 496 -18.46 -6.89 34.56
N GLU A 497 -17.15 -6.87 34.69
CA GLU A 497 -16.43 -7.46 35.79
C GLU A 497 -16.31 -6.48 36.96
N HIS A 498 -16.28 -7.03 38.16
CA HIS A 498 -16.18 -6.26 39.39
C HIS A 498 -14.87 -6.61 40.08
N ALA A 499 -14.17 -5.61 40.61
CA ALA A 499 -12.95 -5.82 41.39
C ALA A 499 -12.90 -4.88 42.59
N VAL A 500 -12.26 -5.35 43.65
CA VAL A 500 -11.97 -4.61 44.87
C VAL A 500 -10.49 -4.68 45.14
N LEU A 501 -9.84 -3.52 45.21
CA LEU A 501 -8.42 -3.37 45.54
C LEU A 501 -8.29 -2.75 46.93
N MET A 502 -7.69 -3.46 47.88
CA MET A 502 -7.44 -2.97 49.23
C MET A 502 -5.97 -2.56 49.39
N ILE A 503 -5.72 -1.37 49.91
CA ILE A 503 -4.36 -0.86 50.17
C ILE A 503 -4.31 -0.35 51.61
N GLY A 504 -3.55 -1.03 52.45
CA GLY A 504 -3.41 -0.64 53.85
C GLY A 504 -2.67 -1.68 54.65
N ARG A 505 -2.41 -1.39 55.92
CA ARG A 505 -1.58 -2.21 56.79
C ARG A 505 -2.42 -3.05 57.73
N ARG A 506 -3.41 -2.43 58.36
CA ARG A 506 -4.08 -3.00 59.54
C ARG A 506 -5.32 -3.81 59.12
N PRO A 507 -5.54 -4.98 59.73
CA PRO A 507 -6.72 -5.79 59.46
C PRO A 507 -8.02 -5.12 59.94
N PRO A 508 -9.19 -5.62 59.52
CA PRO A 508 -10.48 -5.22 60.06
C PRO A 508 -10.57 -5.50 61.57
N GLU A 509 -11.38 -4.70 62.26
CA GLU A 509 -11.82 -4.99 63.63
C GLU A 509 -12.52 -6.35 63.73
N ALA A 510 -12.44 -6.98 64.91
CA ALA A 510 -13.01 -8.30 65.14
C ALA A 510 -14.54 -8.30 65.07
N ARG A 511 -15.12 -9.47 64.82
CA ARG A 511 -16.56 -9.64 64.73
C ARG A 511 -17.25 -9.27 66.06
N PRO A 512 -18.45 -8.69 66.02
CA PRO A 512 -19.29 -8.56 67.21
C PRO A 512 -19.41 -9.87 67.99
N GLY A 513 -19.15 -9.83 69.30
CA GLY A 513 -19.31 -10.99 70.19
C GLY A 513 -18.18 -12.05 70.14
N SER A 514 -17.04 -11.79 69.49
CA SER A 514 -15.85 -12.61 69.69
C SER A 514 -15.09 -12.21 70.95
N ASP A 515 -14.67 -13.19 71.75
CA ASP A 515 -13.68 -13.04 72.83
C ASP A 515 -12.24 -12.94 72.24
N ASP A 516 -12.02 -12.00 71.32
CA ASP A 516 -10.73 -11.77 70.68
C ASP A 516 -9.96 -10.63 71.39
N LEU A 517 -8.63 -10.64 71.32
CA LEU A 517 -7.79 -9.53 71.79
C LEU A 517 -7.88 -8.31 70.86
N ILE A 518 -8.41 -8.49 69.65
CA ILE A 518 -8.66 -7.44 68.67
C ILE A 518 -10.00 -6.75 69.00
N PRO A 519 -10.04 -5.40 69.06
CA PRO A 519 -11.27 -4.69 69.37
C PRO A 519 -12.36 -4.94 68.32
N THR A 520 -13.61 -5.00 68.78
CA THR A 520 -14.78 -5.13 67.91
C THR A 520 -15.19 -3.78 67.33
N CYS A 521 -15.87 -3.81 66.18
CA CYS A 521 -16.35 -2.59 65.55
C CYS A 521 -17.38 -1.87 66.44
N PRO A 522 -17.17 -0.58 66.82
CA PRO A 522 -18.14 0.17 67.62
C PRO A 522 -19.50 0.33 66.95
N ARG A 523 -19.53 0.28 65.61
CA ARG A 523 -20.76 0.32 64.81
C ARG A 523 -21.37 -1.05 64.56
N GLN A 524 -20.83 -2.10 65.17
CA GLN A 524 -21.27 -3.48 65.04
C GLN A 524 -21.26 -3.97 63.57
N VAL A 525 -20.36 -3.43 62.75
CA VAL A 525 -20.19 -3.87 61.36
C VAL A 525 -19.35 -5.15 61.35
N ASP A 526 -19.91 -6.21 60.79
CA ASP A 526 -19.19 -7.48 60.56
C ASP A 526 -18.58 -7.46 59.15
N TRP A 527 -17.25 -7.37 59.09
CA TRP A 527 -16.52 -7.32 57.82
C TRP A 527 -16.68 -8.60 56.99
N GLN A 528 -16.90 -9.76 57.62
CA GLN A 528 -17.12 -11.02 56.90
C GLN A 528 -18.47 -11.00 56.19
N VAL A 529 -19.51 -10.46 56.83
CA VAL A 529 -20.82 -10.26 56.22
C VAL A 529 -20.73 -9.30 55.04
N GLU A 530 -20.04 -8.16 55.20
CA GLU A 530 -19.86 -7.21 54.11
C GLU A 530 -19.01 -7.79 52.97
N MET A 531 -18.00 -8.59 53.28
CA MET A 531 -17.20 -9.27 52.26
C MET A 531 -18.00 -10.33 51.50
N ASN A 532 -18.86 -11.09 52.19
CA ASN A 532 -19.76 -12.06 51.55
C ASN A 532 -20.74 -11.39 50.57
N ARG A 533 -21.15 -10.14 50.82
CA ARG A 533 -21.98 -9.37 49.86
C ARG A 533 -21.21 -9.03 48.58
N LEU A 534 -19.92 -8.71 48.67
CA LEU A 534 -19.07 -8.51 47.50
C LEU A 534 -18.83 -9.82 46.74
N GLN A 535 -18.80 -10.96 47.44
CA GLN A 535 -18.71 -12.28 46.80
C GLN A 535 -19.95 -12.61 45.95
N VAL A 536 -21.15 -12.14 46.34
CA VAL A 536 -22.36 -12.28 45.50
C VAL A 536 -22.22 -11.52 44.18
N LEU A 537 -21.48 -10.40 44.16
CA LEU A 537 -21.12 -9.67 42.94
C LEU A 537 -20.03 -10.37 42.12
N ARG A 538 -19.49 -11.50 42.59
CA ARG A 538 -18.31 -12.17 42.01
C ARG A 538 -17.13 -11.22 41.83
N ALA A 539 -17.03 -10.21 42.70
CA ALA A 539 -15.95 -9.23 42.61
C ALA A 539 -14.62 -9.90 42.94
N ARG A 540 -13.61 -9.69 42.09
CA ARG A 540 -12.23 -10.07 42.36
C ARG A 540 -11.68 -9.26 43.52
N ARG A 541 -10.88 -9.88 44.37
CA ARG A 541 -10.44 -9.29 45.64
C ARG A 541 -8.93 -9.37 45.77
N VAL A 542 -8.31 -8.22 45.61
CA VAL A 542 -6.87 -8.03 45.63
C VAL A 542 -6.51 -7.11 46.80
N ALA A 543 -5.42 -7.41 47.51
CA ALA A 543 -4.89 -6.50 48.51
C ALA A 543 -3.38 -6.29 48.37
N ARG A 544 -2.95 -5.08 48.69
CA ARG A 544 -1.56 -4.74 48.98
C ARG A 544 -1.46 -4.34 50.45
N VAL A 545 -0.65 -5.09 51.19
CA VAL A 545 -0.48 -4.90 52.63
C VAL A 545 0.95 -4.51 52.96
N ASP A 546 1.12 -3.30 53.50
CA ASP A 546 2.39 -2.80 54.01
C ASP A 546 2.59 -3.24 55.46
N LEU A 547 3.13 -4.45 55.63
CA LEU A 547 3.46 -5.04 56.94
C LEU A 547 4.94 -4.78 57.27
N PRO A 548 5.28 -3.88 58.21
CA PRO A 548 6.65 -3.77 58.67
C PRO A 548 7.06 -4.99 59.51
N ALA A 549 8.35 -5.32 59.46
CA ALA A 549 8.92 -6.56 60.01
C ALA A 549 8.71 -6.79 61.52
N ASP A 550 8.42 -5.75 62.29
CA ASP A 550 8.31 -5.75 63.75
C ASP A 550 6.86 -5.64 64.28
N TRP A 551 5.87 -5.53 63.40
CA TRP A 551 4.46 -5.43 63.81
C TRP A 551 3.81 -6.82 64.07
N PRO A 552 2.91 -6.94 65.05
CA PRO A 552 2.52 -5.99 66.09
C PRO A 552 3.27 -6.19 67.43
N GLY A 553 4.49 -6.75 67.39
CA GLY A 553 5.26 -7.23 68.55
C GLY A 553 5.48 -8.75 68.50
N THR A 554 6.46 -9.26 69.27
CA THR A 554 6.81 -10.69 69.34
C THR A 554 6.28 -11.41 70.60
N ASP A 555 5.57 -10.69 71.47
CA ASP A 555 4.92 -11.26 72.64
C ASP A 555 3.67 -12.08 72.28
N ARG A 556 3.03 -12.70 73.27
CA ARG A 556 1.85 -13.56 73.04
C ARG A 556 0.69 -12.80 72.39
N ALA A 557 0.47 -11.55 72.78
CA ALA A 557 -0.58 -10.70 72.22
C ALA A 557 -0.26 -10.28 70.77
N GLY A 558 0.99 -9.93 70.49
CA GLY A 558 1.49 -9.62 69.15
C GLY A 558 1.40 -10.81 68.20
N ASN A 559 1.75 -12.01 68.65
CA ASN A 559 1.61 -13.23 67.83
C ASN A 559 0.14 -13.55 67.51
N HIS A 560 -0.77 -13.35 68.47
CA HIS A 560 -2.21 -13.52 68.24
C HIS A 560 -2.76 -12.50 67.24
N ALA A 561 -2.39 -11.22 67.40
CA ALA A 561 -2.79 -10.17 66.48
C ALA A 561 -2.21 -10.34 65.06
N ARG A 562 -0.98 -10.87 64.94
CA ARG A 562 -0.38 -11.24 63.65
C ARG A 562 -1.16 -12.37 62.98
N SER A 563 -1.45 -13.44 63.71
CA SER A 563 -2.22 -14.58 63.16
C SER A 563 -3.62 -14.15 62.72
N TYR A 564 -4.28 -13.28 63.48
CA TYR A 564 -5.55 -12.68 63.08
C TYR A 564 -5.41 -11.84 61.81
N ALA A 565 -4.38 -10.98 61.72
CA ALA A 565 -4.15 -10.13 60.56
C ALA A 565 -3.88 -10.94 59.29
N GLU A 566 -3.00 -11.94 59.37
CA GLU A 566 -2.71 -12.86 58.26
C GLU A 566 -3.99 -13.57 57.79
N HIS A 567 -4.77 -14.12 58.71
CA HIS A 567 -6.03 -14.78 58.38
C HIS A 567 -7.02 -13.80 57.72
N ALA A 568 -7.21 -12.62 58.29
CA ALA A 568 -8.12 -11.62 57.76
C ALA A 568 -7.70 -11.19 56.34
N TRP A 569 -6.42 -10.91 56.12
CA TRP A 569 -5.92 -10.52 54.79
C TRP A 569 -5.98 -11.65 53.77
N GLN A 570 -5.73 -12.90 54.15
CA GLN A 570 -5.94 -14.05 53.26
C GLN A 570 -7.40 -14.17 52.80
N VAL A 571 -8.36 -13.89 53.70
CA VAL A 571 -9.79 -13.92 53.36
C VAL A 571 -10.18 -12.73 52.47
N LEU A 572 -9.68 -11.54 52.81
CA LEU A 572 -9.96 -10.30 52.08
C LEU A 572 -9.32 -10.30 50.68
N ALA A 573 -8.14 -10.90 50.52
CA ALA A 573 -7.31 -10.81 49.32
C ALA A 573 -7.21 -12.15 48.55
N ARG A 574 -8.31 -12.92 48.53
CA ARG A 574 -8.33 -14.29 47.97
C ARG A 574 -7.78 -14.41 46.55
N ASP A 575 -7.94 -13.39 45.73
CA ASP A 575 -7.57 -13.42 44.31
C ASP A 575 -6.18 -12.80 44.05
N GLY A 576 -5.55 -12.25 45.10
CA GLY A 576 -4.17 -11.77 45.05
C GLY A 576 -3.79 -10.96 46.28
N LEU A 577 -2.73 -11.37 46.98
CA LEU A 577 -2.17 -10.67 48.13
C LEU A 577 -0.71 -10.31 47.86
N HIS A 578 -0.40 -9.03 47.84
CA HIS A 578 0.96 -8.51 47.78
C HIS A 578 1.36 -7.87 49.10
N HIS A 579 2.62 -8.07 49.48
CA HIS A 579 3.26 -7.35 50.58
C HIS A 579 3.95 -6.08 50.05
N GLU A 580 4.94 -5.54 50.78
CA GLU A 580 5.63 -4.27 50.42
C GLU A 580 6.16 -4.24 48.97
N ASP A 581 6.55 -5.40 48.42
CA ASP A 581 7.09 -5.56 47.06
C ASP A 581 6.06 -5.41 45.92
N GLY A 582 4.76 -5.38 46.23
CA GLY A 582 3.70 -5.29 45.21
C GLY A 582 3.79 -3.99 44.43
N ARG A 583 4.12 -4.07 43.14
CA ARG A 583 4.23 -2.90 42.26
C ARG A 583 2.85 -2.53 41.68
N PRO A 584 2.63 -1.26 41.29
CA PRO A 584 1.38 -0.84 40.66
C PRO A 584 0.97 -1.68 39.44
N GLU A 585 1.95 -2.17 38.67
CA GLU A 585 1.76 -3.03 37.50
C GLU A 585 1.18 -4.39 37.87
N ASP A 586 1.70 -5.02 38.94
CA ASP A 586 1.20 -6.32 39.42
C ASP A 586 -0.25 -6.20 39.90
N LEU A 587 -0.57 -5.11 40.60
CA LEU A 587 -1.93 -4.82 41.06
C LEU A 587 -2.88 -4.59 39.88
N ALA A 588 -2.46 -3.82 38.88
CA ALA A 588 -3.23 -3.58 37.68
C ALA A 588 -3.50 -4.89 36.92
N ASP A 589 -2.51 -5.78 36.83
CA ASP A 589 -2.65 -7.09 36.19
C ASP A 589 -3.57 -8.05 36.97
N LEU A 590 -3.58 -8.04 38.31
CA LEU A 590 -4.48 -8.91 39.08
C LEU A 590 -5.96 -8.47 39.00
N VAL A 591 -6.21 -7.16 38.99
CA VAL A 591 -7.58 -6.62 38.93
C VAL A 591 -8.16 -6.60 37.52
N SER A 592 -7.36 -6.81 36.47
CA SER A 592 -7.82 -6.83 35.08
C SER A 592 -7.49 -8.16 34.42
N ASP A 593 -8.49 -8.82 33.82
CA ASP A 593 -8.21 -10.11 33.18
C ASP A 593 -7.33 -9.82 31.96
N ARG A 594 -6.14 -10.44 31.87
CA ARG A 594 -5.40 -10.45 30.60
C ARG A 594 -6.03 -11.58 29.80
N PRO A 595 -6.75 -11.31 28.71
CA PRO A 595 -6.89 -12.37 27.72
C PRO A 595 -5.48 -12.67 27.20
N SER A 596 -4.98 -13.86 27.57
CA SER A 596 -3.84 -14.48 26.92
C SER A 596 -4.17 -14.62 25.44
N ILE A 597 -3.52 -13.82 24.59
CA ILE A 597 -3.59 -14.04 23.14
C ILE A 597 -2.53 -15.06 22.82
N ALA A 598 -2.99 -16.29 22.58
CA ALA A 598 -2.23 -17.30 21.88
C ALA A 598 -1.90 -16.76 20.47
N ASP A 599 -0.61 -16.75 20.15
CA ASP A 599 0.00 -16.47 18.85
C ASP A 599 0.00 -15.03 18.33
N SER A 600 1.12 -14.33 18.59
CA SER A 600 1.57 -13.12 17.87
C SER A 600 1.70 -13.30 16.35
N LYS A 601 1.62 -14.55 15.84
CA LYS A 601 1.54 -14.88 14.41
C LYS A 601 0.16 -14.63 13.78
N ALA A 602 -0.82 -14.17 14.55
CA ALA A 602 -2.19 -13.99 14.08
C ALA A 602 -2.39 -12.84 13.08
N PHE A 603 -1.52 -11.83 13.02
CA PHE A 603 -1.75 -10.62 12.21
C PHE A 603 -0.74 -10.45 11.06
N PRO A 604 -0.92 -11.11 9.91
CA PRO A 604 0.01 -11.05 8.78
C PRO A 604 0.10 -9.70 8.05
N PHE A 605 -0.84 -8.78 8.28
CA PHE A 605 -0.93 -7.48 7.59
C PHE A 605 -0.95 -6.34 8.62
N PRO A 606 -0.51 -5.12 8.27
CA PRO A 606 -0.59 -4.00 9.19
C PRO A 606 -2.03 -3.54 9.38
N PHE A 607 -2.25 -2.79 10.45
CA PHE A 607 -3.48 -2.04 10.64
C PHE A 607 -3.43 -0.70 9.89
N LEU A 608 -4.55 -0.28 9.29
CA LEU A 608 -4.64 0.97 8.52
C LEU A 608 -5.22 2.15 9.32
N ALA A 609 -5.59 1.91 10.57
CA ALA A 609 -6.02 2.92 11.52
C ALA A 609 -5.28 2.74 12.85
N PRO A 610 -5.01 3.83 13.58
CA PRO A 610 -4.46 3.72 14.92
C PRO A 610 -5.44 2.98 15.83
N ALA A 611 -4.90 2.25 16.81
CA ALA A 611 -5.69 1.56 17.83
C ALA A 611 -6.54 2.53 18.68
N GLU A 612 -6.17 3.81 18.70
CA GLU A 612 -6.79 4.86 19.49
C GLU A 612 -7.56 5.84 18.60
N ARG A 613 -8.89 5.74 18.58
CA ARG A 613 -9.76 6.89 18.35
C ARG A 613 -10.96 6.85 19.30
N GLY A 614 -10.71 7.17 20.57
CA GLY A 614 -11.73 7.85 21.37
C GLY A 614 -11.91 9.25 20.78
N ARG A 615 -13.04 9.51 20.11
CA ARG A 615 -13.35 10.83 19.56
C ARG A 615 -13.40 11.84 20.70
N SER A 616 -12.60 12.90 20.60
CA SER A 616 -12.90 14.15 21.30
C SER A 616 -14.24 14.66 20.78
N ARG A 617 -15.27 14.64 21.63
CA ARG A 617 -16.44 15.49 21.51
C ARG A 617 -16.66 16.20 22.82
#